data_AF-A0A480AC82-F1
#
_entry.id   AF-A0A480AC82-F1
#
_cell.length_a   1.000
_cell.length_b   1.000
_cell.length_c   1.000
_cell.angle_alpha   90.00
_cell.angle_beta   90.00
_cell.angle_gamma   90.00
#
_symmetry.space_group_name_H-M   'P 1'
#
loop_
_entity.id
_entity.type
_entity.pdbx_description
1 polymer ?
#
loop_
_entity_poly.entity_id
_entity_poly.type
_entity_poly.pdbx_seq_one_letter_code
_entity_poly.pdbx_strand_id
1 'polypeptide(L)'
;MDSIDKLLAEVKTEHTEPKNTPPQANLNPVKVVLPTTKSDVLIDKLLSDVQADFLAAKTEYTQSNSRNSLPQIQLNSPPPKSDGFIDNLLSDVQADFLEKDAAEALRKQEELIQEKIRQEKLKAKQREALEKPAQEWLAKLDPLSSEGLWFERFAQGYPTKLAAAIDYLQTNS
;
A
#
# COMPACT_ATOMS: atom_id res chain seq x y z
N MET A 1 -9.68 -24.53 11.02
CA MET A 1 -9.46 -24.06 9.64
C MET A 1 -10.84 -23.80 9.04
N ASP A 2 -11.01 -23.41 7.79
CA ASP A 2 -12.32 -23.48 7.07
C ASP A 2 -13.29 -22.28 7.05
N SER A 3 -12.94 -21.08 7.53
CA SER A 3 -13.78 -19.88 7.27
C SER A 3 -13.36 -19.11 6.02
N ILE A 4 -12.07 -19.08 5.71
CA ILE A 4 -11.52 -18.35 4.55
C ILE A 4 -11.69 -19.16 3.26
N ASP A 5 -11.44 -20.47 3.31
CA ASP A 5 -11.61 -21.35 2.15
C ASP A 5 -13.08 -21.44 1.69
N LYS A 6 -14.02 -21.35 2.64
CA LYS A 6 -15.45 -21.30 2.35
C LYS A 6 -15.85 -20.04 1.56
N LEU A 7 -15.32 -18.88 1.96
CA LEU A 7 -15.54 -17.63 1.23
C LEU A 7 -14.92 -17.65 -0.18
N LEU A 8 -13.75 -18.29 -0.33
CA LEU A 8 -13.09 -18.42 -1.63
C LEU A 8 -13.87 -19.31 -2.60
N ALA A 9 -14.50 -20.37 -2.09
CA ALA A 9 -15.37 -21.24 -2.88
C ALA A 9 -16.64 -20.50 -3.33
N GLU A 10 -17.24 -19.67 -2.46
CA GLU A 10 -18.49 -18.95 -2.72
C GLU A 10 -18.33 -17.87 -3.80
N VAL A 11 -17.22 -17.11 -3.78
CA VAL A 11 -16.91 -16.11 -4.83
C VAL A 11 -16.63 -16.76 -6.18
N LYS A 12 -16.00 -17.94 -6.20
CA LYS A 12 -15.74 -18.68 -7.46
C LYS A 12 -17.01 -19.18 -8.13
N THR A 13 -18.03 -19.52 -7.36
CA THR A 13 -19.29 -20.06 -7.90
C THR A 13 -20.23 -19.00 -8.46
N GLU A 14 -20.10 -17.74 -8.07
CA GLU A 14 -21.00 -16.66 -8.53
C GLU A 14 -20.62 -16.09 -9.92
N HIS A 15 -19.44 -16.42 -10.47
CA HIS A 15 -18.94 -15.85 -11.72
C HIS A 15 -18.86 -16.85 -12.90
N THR A 16 -19.76 -17.83 -12.98
CA THR A 16 -19.79 -18.74 -14.14
C THR A 16 -21.20 -18.91 -14.74
N GLU A 17 -21.50 -18.12 -15.77
CA GLU A 17 -22.44 -18.49 -16.85
C GLU A 17 -21.85 -18.10 -18.24
N PRO A 18 -22.22 -18.79 -19.35
CA PRO A 18 -21.33 -19.00 -20.50
C PRO A 18 -21.50 -18.06 -21.72
N LYS A 19 -20.34 -17.78 -22.34
CA LYS A 19 -19.99 -17.72 -23.79
C LYS A 19 -21.00 -17.14 -24.81
N ASN A 20 -20.62 -16.01 -25.43
CA ASN A 20 -20.81 -15.76 -26.87
C ASN A 20 -19.76 -14.77 -27.43
N THR A 21 -19.29 -15.00 -28.66
CA THR A 21 -18.28 -14.24 -29.47
C THR A 21 -18.88 -14.04 -30.89
N PRO A 22 -18.38 -13.20 -31.85
CA PRO A 22 -17.25 -12.22 -31.93
C PRO A 22 -17.68 -10.88 -32.66
N PRO A 23 -16.88 -9.98 -33.32
CA PRO A 23 -15.41 -9.93 -33.58
C PRO A 23 -14.65 -8.56 -33.48
N GLN A 24 -13.32 -8.70 -33.30
CA GLN A 24 -12.14 -7.91 -33.73
C GLN A 24 -12.14 -6.37 -33.82
N ALA A 25 -11.19 -5.75 -33.10
CA ALA A 25 -10.44 -4.60 -33.59
C ALA A 25 -8.97 -4.64 -33.12
N ASN A 26 -8.09 -4.70 -34.12
CA ASN A 26 -6.64 -4.54 -34.14
C ASN A 26 -6.20 -3.20 -33.53
N LEU A 27 -5.22 -3.14 -32.62
CA LEU A 27 -4.29 -2.01 -32.46
C LEU A 27 -3.02 -2.38 -31.65
N ASN A 28 -1.89 -1.84 -32.14
CA ASN A 28 -0.48 -1.95 -31.73
C ASN A 28 -0.15 -1.71 -30.24
N PRO A 29 1.04 -2.14 -29.75
CA PRO A 29 1.42 -2.04 -28.34
C PRO A 29 1.75 -0.59 -27.92
N VAL A 30 0.93 -0.03 -27.03
CA VAL A 30 1.21 1.24 -26.35
C VAL A 30 2.06 0.97 -25.11
N LYS A 31 3.25 1.58 -25.13
CA LYS A 31 4.19 1.76 -24.01
C LYS A 31 3.45 2.23 -22.76
N VAL A 32 3.42 1.41 -21.71
CA VAL A 32 2.92 1.79 -20.38
C VAL A 32 3.94 2.75 -19.75
N VAL A 33 3.78 4.04 -20.04
CA VAL A 33 4.28 5.11 -19.16
C VAL A 33 3.25 5.23 -18.05
N LEU A 34 3.71 5.03 -16.82
CA LEU A 34 2.94 5.23 -15.60
C LEU A 34 2.33 6.66 -15.63
N PRO A 35 1.00 6.82 -15.70
CA PRO A 35 0.43 8.13 -15.50
C PRO A 35 0.45 8.41 -14.00
N THR A 36 1.36 9.28 -13.55
CA THR A 36 1.17 10.02 -12.29
C THR A 36 -0.15 10.75 -12.42
N THR A 37 -1.16 10.21 -11.77
CA THR A 37 -2.51 10.75 -11.79
C THR A 37 -2.51 12.06 -11.03
N LYS A 38 -3.10 13.10 -11.64
CA LYS A 38 -3.24 14.46 -11.07
C LYS A 38 -3.89 14.47 -9.68
N SER A 39 -4.52 13.37 -9.25
CA SER A 39 -5.04 13.15 -7.90
C SER A 39 -3.96 13.13 -6.82
N ASP A 40 -2.75 12.61 -7.11
CA ASP A 40 -1.70 12.49 -6.08
C ASP A 40 -1.15 13.87 -5.69
N VAL A 41 -1.03 14.77 -6.67
CA VAL A 41 -0.63 16.17 -6.46
C VAL A 41 -1.71 16.95 -5.71
N LEU A 42 -3.00 16.60 -5.90
CA LEU A 42 -4.11 17.26 -5.21
C LEU A 42 -4.20 16.85 -3.74
N ILE A 43 -3.88 15.59 -3.43
CA ILE A 43 -3.86 15.09 -2.04
C ILE A 43 -2.73 15.75 -1.26
N ASP A 44 -1.52 15.82 -1.84
CA ASP A 44 -0.38 16.48 -1.20
C ASP A 44 -0.60 17.99 -0.99
N LYS A 45 -1.28 18.64 -1.94
CA LYS A 45 -1.65 20.06 -1.79
C LYS A 45 -2.67 20.26 -0.67
N LEU A 46 -3.68 19.40 -0.57
CA LEU A 46 -4.67 19.48 0.51
C LEU A 46 -4.02 19.27 1.89
N LEU A 47 -3.08 18.34 1.99
CA LEU A 47 -2.34 18.10 3.23
C LEU A 47 -1.48 19.30 3.64
N SER A 48 -0.84 19.94 2.65
CA SER A 48 -0.04 21.16 2.86
C SER A 48 -0.90 22.36 3.31
N ASP A 49 -2.08 22.54 2.71
CA ASP A 49 -2.99 23.64 3.06
C ASP A 49 -3.50 23.49 4.51
N VAL A 50 -3.86 22.28 4.96
CA VAL A 50 -4.28 22.03 6.35
C VAL A 50 -3.14 22.24 7.36
N GLN A 51 -1.91 21.87 6.99
CA GLN A 51 -0.74 22.06 7.85
C GLN A 51 -0.40 23.55 8.00
N ALA A 52 -0.58 24.34 6.94
CA ALA A 52 -0.38 25.78 6.96
C ALA A 52 -1.39 26.48 7.88
N ASP A 53 -2.66 26.09 7.84
CA ASP A 53 -3.71 26.64 8.72
C ASP A 53 -3.44 26.31 10.20
N PHE A 54 -2.94 25.11 10.50
CA PHE A 54 -2.59 24.73 11.88
C PHE A 54 -1.38 25.52 12.42
N LEU A 55 -0.42 25.86 11.57
CA LEU A 55 0.73 26.70 11.94
C LEU A 55 0.34 28.18 12.05
N ALA A 56 -0.55 28.68 11.19
CA ALA A 56 -1.08 30.05 11.26
C ALA A 56 -1.84 30.29 12.57
N ALA A 57 -2.67 29.32 12.98
CA ALA A 57 -3.41 29.39 14.25
C ALA A 57 -2.48 29.43 15.49
N LYS A 58 -1.24 28.94 15.41
CA LYS A 58 -0.30 28.99 16.54
C LYS A 58 0.32 30.38 16.73
N THR A 59 0.32 31.23 15.70
CA THR A 59 0.93 32.56 15.76
C THR A 59 -0.01 33.67 16.24
N GLU A 60 -1.33 33.44 16.28
CA GLU A 60 -2.32 34.48 16.59
C GLU A 60 -2.67 34.60 18.10
N TYR A 61 -2.21 33.67 18.94
CA TYR A 61 -2.54 33.69 20.38
C TYR A 61 -1.48 34.33 21.30
N THR A 62 -0.45 34.99 20.77
CA THR A 62 0.59 35.60 21.62
C THR A 62 0.94 37.05 21.29
N GLN A 63 -0.02 37.90 20.89
CA GLN A 63 0.20 39.36 21.04
C GLN A 63 -1.09 40.21 20.98
N SER A 64 -1.70 40.49 22.14
CA SER A 64 -2.56 41.66 22.29
C SER A 64 -2.44 42.26 23.70
N ASN A 65 -1.41 43.11 23.83
CA ASN A 65 -1.33 44.09 24.90
C ASN A 65 -2.12 45.33 24.45
N SER A 66 -3.33 45.55 24.97
CA SER A 66 -3.89 46.90 25.06
C SER A 66 -5.08 46.97 26.02
N ARG A 67 -4.96 47.95 26.91
CA ARG A 67 -5.90 48.38 27.93
C ARG A 67 -7.27 48.69 27.31
N ASN A 68 -8.31 48.03 27.81
CA ASN A 68 -9.67 48.59 27.86
C ASN A 68 -10.32 48.15 29.17
N SER A 69 -10.72 49.16 29.94
CA SER A 69 -11.38 49.03 31.23
C SER A 69 -12.85 48.69 31.01
N LEU A 70 -13.29 47.56 31.57
CA LEU A 70 -14.68 47.21 31.84
C LEU A 70 -14.74 46.64 33.27
N PRO A 71 -15.80 46.91 34.05
CA PRO A 71 -15.84 46.64 35.49
C PRO A 71 -15.74 45.14 35.76
N GLN A 72 -14.72 44.77 36.54
CA GLN A 72 -14.53 43.42 37.05
C GLN A 72 -15.67 43.07 38.00
N ILE A 73 -16.52 42.12 37.61
CA ILE A 73 -17.32 41.36 38.58
C ILE A 73 -16.33 40.51 39.35
N GLN A 74 -15.98 40.96 40.56
CA GLN A 74 -15.22 40.16 41.51
C GLN A 74 -16.10 39.01 41.98
N LEU A 75 -15.94 37.85 41.36
CA LEU A 75 -16.43 36.59 41.91
C LEU A 75 -15.31 35.99 42.75
N ASN A 76 -15.28 36.33 44.03
CA ASN A 76 -14.35 35.79 45.00
C ASN A 76 -14.72 34.32 45.26
N SER A 77 -14.22 33.41 44.42
CA SER A 77 -14.18 31.99 44.73
C SER A 77 -12.74 31.60 45.01
N PRO A 78 -12.42 30.89 46.11
CA PRO A 78 -11.09 30.32 46.31
C PRO A 78 -10.77 29.35 45.17
N PRO A 79 -9.49 29.23 44.77
CA PRO A 79 -9.09 28.30 43.71
C PRO A 79 -9.46 26.87 44.13
N PRO A 80 -10.21 26.10 43.32
CA PRO A 80 -10.40 24.69 43.60
C PRO A 80 -9.06 23.99 43.44
N LYS A 81 -8.53 23.46 44.56
CA LYS A 81 -7.32 22.63 44.60
C LYS A 81 -7.56 21.25 44.00
N SER A 82 -7.98 21.18 42.74
CA SER A 82 -8.23 19.93 42.00
C SER A 82 -7.48 19.85 40.66
N ASP A 83 -6.57 20.79 40.40
CA ASP A 83 -5.86 20.97 39.12
C ASP A 83 -4.99 19.75 38.74
N GLY A 84 -4.33 19.10 39.70
CA GLY A 84 -3.41 18.00 39.38
C GLY A 84 -4.08 16.63 39.16
N PHE A 85 -5.20 16.34 39.81
CA PHE A 85 -5.77 14.98 39.78
C PHE A 85 -6.47 14.67 38.46
N ILE A 86 -7.23 15.63 37.93
CA ILE A 86 -7.91 15.51 36.64
C ILE A 86 -6.87 15.41 35.51
N ASP A 87 -5.80 16.21 35.58
CA ASP A 87 -4.72 16.21 34.58
C ASP A 87 -3.91 14.90 34.60
N ASN A 88 -3.60 14.36 35.79
CA ASN A 88 -2.95 13.04 35.89
C ASN A 88 -3.86 11.93 35.34
N LEU A 89 -5.15 11.93 35.67
CA LEU A 89 -6.09 10.94 35.13
C LEU A 89 -6.22 11.05 33.60
N LEU A 90 -6.23 12.26 33.07
CA LEU A 90 -6.29 12.49 31.63
C LEU A 90 -5.01 12.00 30.93
N SER A 91 -3.85 12.24 31.53
CA SER A 91 -2.56 11.77 31.02
C SER A 91 -2.46 10.24 31.02
N ASP A 92 -2.93 9.57 32.07
CA ASP A 92 -2.92 8.11 32.16
C ASP A 92 -3.81 7.50 31.06
N VAL A 93 -5.03 8.03 30.89
CA VAL A 93 -5.94 7.57 29.84
C VAL A 93 -5.35 7.82 28.45
N GLN A 94 -4.71 8.98 28.23
CA GLN A 94 -4.04 9.27 26.96
C GLN A 94 -2.89 8.30 26.68
N ALA A 95 -2.09 7.97 27.71
CA ALA A 95 -1.00 7.01 27.58
C ALA A 95 -1.50 5.62 27.21
N ASP A 96 -2.58 5.15 27.84
CA ASP A 96 -3.21 3.86 27.53
C ASP A 96 -3.70 3.78 26.07
N PHE A 97 -4.31 4.85 25.55
CA PHE A 97 -4.74 4.91 24.16
C PHE A 97 -3.55 4.90 23.19
N LEU A 98 -2.49 5.67 23.47
CA LEU A 98 -1.29 5.70 22.64
C LEU A 98 -0.56 4.35 22.62
N GLU A 99 -0.46 3.68 23.77
CA GLU A 99 0.13 2.33 23.86
C GLU A 99 -0.70 1.33 23.06
N LYS A 100 -2.02 1.40 23.18
CA LYS A 100 -2.93 0.51 22.45
C LYS A 100 -2.88 0.73 20.95
N ASP A 101 -2.83 1.98 20.50
CA ASP A 101 -2.67 2.35 19.10
C ASP A 101 -1.31 1.88 18.54
N ALA A 102 -0.23 2.05 19.31
CA ALA A 102 1.09 1.57 18.94
C ALA A 102 1.14 0.04 18.82
N ALA A 103 0.52 -0.67 19.77
CA ALA A 103 0.43 -2.13 19.73
C ALA A 103 -0.40 -2.62 18.53
N GLU A 104 -1.52 -1.96 18.22
CA GLU A 104 -2.33 -2.30 17.06
C GLU A 104 -1.59 -2.02 15.74
N ALA A 105 -0.89 -0.90 15.65
CA ALA A 105 -0.06 -0.56 14.49
C ALA A 105 1.04 -1.61 14.26
N LEU A 106 1.70 -2.06 15.32
CA LEU A 106 2.72 -3.12 15.26
C LEU A 106 2.11 -4.45 14.78
N ARG A 107 0.94 -4.83 15.30
CA ARG A 107 0.23 -6.04 14.86
C ARG A 107 -0.14 -5.98 13.38
N LYS A 108 -0.68 -4.85 12.91
CA LYS A 108 -0.99 -4.64 11.49
C LYS A 108 0.27 -4.75 10.62
N GLN A 109 1.39 -4.19 11.08
CA GLN A 109 2.67 -4.28 10.37
C GLN A 109 3.14 -5.74 10.25
N GLU A 110 3.10 -6.50 11.34
CA GLU A 110 3.48 -7.92 11.33
C GLU A 110 2.58 -8.73 10.39
N GLU A 111 1.26 -8.52 10.44
CA GLU A 111 0.31 -9.19 9.54
C GLU A 111 0.62 -8.89 8.06
N LEU A 112 0.96 -7.64 7.72
CA LEU A 112 1.38 -7.27 6.36
C LEU A 112 2.67 -7.97 5.95
N ILE A 113 3.66 -8.06 6.85
CA ILE A 113 4.92 -8.75 6.59
C ILE A 113 4.67 -10.25 6.35
N GLN A 114 3.86 -10.89 7.20
CA GLN A 114 3.53 -12.31 7.05
C GLN A 114 2.83 -12.59 5.71
N GLU A 115 1.87 -11.74 5.31
CA GLU A 115 1.21 -11.91 4.02
C GLU A 115 2.19 -11.70 2.85
N LYS A 116 3.09 -10.72 2.92
CA LYS A 116 4.15 -10.55 1.91
C LYS A 116 5.05 -11.78 1.80
N ILE A 117 5.49 -12.32 2.92
CA ILE A 117 6.30 -13.55 2.97
C ILE A 117 5.54 -14.72 2.35
N ARG A 118 4.24 -14.87 2.66
CA ARG A 118 3.39 -15.93 2.10
C ARG A 118 3.28 -15.82 0.58
N GLN A 119 3.05 -14.62 0.07
CA GLN A 119 2.97 -14.33 -1.36
C GLN A 119 4.29 -14.59 -2.07
N GLU A 120 5.41 -14.16 -1.47
CA GLU A 120 6.74 -14.39 -2.02
C GLU A 120 7.07 -15.89 -2.06
N LYS A 121 6.78 -16.64 -0.99
CA LYS A 121 6.94 -18.10 -0.97
C LYS A 121 6.13 -18.78 -2.07
N LEU A 122 4.90 -18.34 -2.30
CA LEU A 122 4.06 -18.90 -3.36
C LEU A 122 4.66 -18.61 -4.74
N LYS A 123 5.10 -17.37 -5.00
CA LYS A 123 5.77 -17.00 -6.24
C LYS A 123 7.08 -17.78 -6.44
N ALA A 124 7.87 -17.95 -5.39
CA ALA A 124 9.11 -18.73 -5.44
C ALA A 124 8.84 -20.18 -5.85
N LYS A 125 7.84 -20.83 -5.25
CA LYS A 125 7.42 -22.19 -5.63
C LYS A 125 6.95 -22.29 -7.09
N GLN A 126 6.22 -21.30 -7.59
CA GLN A 126 5.80 -21.26 -8.99
C GLN A 126 7.00 -21.15 -9.93
N ARG A 127 7.97 -20.29 -9.60
CA ARG A 127 9.20 -20.14 -10.39
C ARG A 127 10.07 -21.40 -10.36
N GLU A 128 10.18 -22.04 -9.21
CA GLU A 128 10.90 -23.32 -9.05
C GLU A 128 10.25 -24.43 -9.89
N ALA A 129 8.92 -24.52 -9.89
CA ALA A 129 8.20 -25.47 -10.74
C ALA A 129 8.45 -25.23 -12.24
N LEU A 130 8.71 -23.97 -12.63
CA LEU A 130 9.03 -23.58 -14.00
C LEU A 130 10.51 -23.75 -14.36
N GLU A 131 11.39 -24.06 -13.42
CA GLU A 131 12.83 -24.18 -13.69
C GLU A 131 13.15 -25.31 -14.67
N LYS A 132 12.58 -26.50 -14.44
CA LYS A 132 12.73 -27.65 -15.35
C LYS A 132 12.18 -27.39 -16.76
N PRO A 133 10.91 -26.96 -16.94
CA PRO A 133 10.39 -26.70 -18.28
C PRO A 133 11.13 -25.53 -18.95
N ALA A 134 11.61 -24.53 -18.20
CA ALA A 134 12.43 -23.45 -18.75
C ALA A 134 13.76 -23.97 -19.29
N GLN A 135 14.43 -24.87 -18.57
CA GLN A 135 15.67 -25.49 -19.02
C GLN A 135 15.44 -26.36 -20.27
N GLU A 136 14.36 -27.13 -20.30
CA GLU A 136 13.99 -27.93 -21.49
C GLU A 136 13.65 -27.05 -22.69
N TRP A 137 12.92 -25.95 -22.47
CA TRP A 137 12.58 -24.99 -23.51
C TRP A 137 13.85 -24.34 -24.07
N LEU A 138 14.78 -23.91 -23.21
CA LEU A 138 16.08 -23.38 -23.63
C LEU A 138 16.91 -24.39 -24.44
N ALA A 139 16.87 -25.67 -24.08
CA ALA A 139 17.57 -26.72 -24.81
C ALA A 139 16.98 -26.98 -26.20
N LYS A 140 15.67 -26.76 -26.37
CA LYS A 140 14.94 -26.88 -27.65
C LYS A 140 14.98 -25.60 -28.47
N LEU A 141 15.27 -24.46 -27.85
CA LEU A 141 15.30 -23.16 -28.49
C LEU A 141 16.47 -23.09 -29.48
N ASP A 142 16.15 -22.91 -30.76
CA ASP A 142 17.15 -22.69 -31.81
C ASP A 142 17.63 -21.22 -31.76
N PRO A 143 18.93 -20.96 -31.53
CA PRO A 143 19.48 -19.60 -31.49
C PRO A 143 19.31 -18.82 -32.79
N LEU A 144 19.18 -19.50 -33.94
CA LEU A 144 19.00 -18.87 -35.24
C LEU A 144 17.53 -18.68 -35.63
N SER A 145 16.60 -19.20 -34.83
CA SER A 145 15.17 -18.97 -35.01
C SER A 145 14.78 -17.55 -34.60
N SER A 146 13.68 -17.04 -35.15
CA SER A 146 13.09 -15.76 -34.76
C SER A 146 12.85 -15.66 -33.25
N GLU A 147 12.42 -16.76 -32.61
CA GLU A 147 12.24 -16.83 -31.16
C GLU A 147 13.57 -16.82 -30.40
N GLY A 148 14.60 -17.50 -30.92
CA GLY A 148 15.94 -17.48 -30.33
C GLY A 148 16.56 -16.09 -30.35
N LEU A 149 16.51 -15.41 -31.51
CA LEU A 149 17.04 -14.06 -31.65
C LEU A 149 16.31 -13.04 -30.79
N TRP A 150 14.98 -13.15 -30.67
CA TRP A 150 14.19 -12.32 -29.77
C TRP A 150 14.54 -12.62 -28.29
N PHE A 151 14.62 -13.89 -27.92
CA PHE A 151 14.93 -14.31 -26.56
C PHE A 151 16.33 -13.87 -26.12
N GLU A 152 17.32 -13.86 -27.01
CA GLU A 152 18.65 -13.31 -26.72
C GLU A 152 18.60 -11.83 -26.33
N ARG A 153 17.72 -11.04 -26.96
CA ARG A 153 17.51 -9.63 -26.60
C ARG A 153 16.74 -9.49 -25.30
N PHE A 154 15.74 -10.33 -25.10
CA PHE A 154 14.95 -10.37 -23.88
C PHE A 154 15.82 -10.74 -22.66
N ALA A 155 16.69 -11.74 -22.80
CA ALA A 155 17.54 -12.24 -21.72
C ALA A 155 18.68 -11.29 -21.32
N GLN A 156 19.00 -10.25 -22.10
CA GLN A 156 20.04 -9.27 -21.77
C GLN A 156 19.76 -8.50 -20.47
N GLY A 157 18.48 -8.33 -20.11
CA GLY A 157 18.09 -7.66 -18.87
C GLY A 157 18.13 -8.57 -17.63
N TYR A 158 18.39 -9.87 -17.80
CA TYR A 158 18.31 -10.85 -16.73
C TYR A 158 19.71 -11.32 -16.31
N PRO A 159 19.89 -11.74 -15.03
CA PRO A 159 21.16 -12.30 -14.57
C PRO A 159 21.55 -13.58 -15.32
N THR A 160 20.56 -14.38 -15.76
CA THR A 160 20.77 -15.63 -16.48
C THR A 160 19.68 -15.83 -17.54
N LYS A 161 20.03 -16.54 -18.61
CA LYS A 161 19.05 -16.98 -19.63
C LYS A 161 17.95 -17.85 -19.01
N LEU A 162 18.28 -18.69 -18.03
CA LEU A 162 17.30 -19.48 -17.31
C LEU A 162 16.27 -18.60 -16.58
N ALA A 163 16.71 -17.53 -15.92
CA ALA A 163 15.80 -16.60 -15.25
C ALA A 163 14.85 -15.90 -16.23
N ALA A 164 15.35 -15.52 -17.41
CA ALA A 164 14.52 -14.98 -18.49
C ALA A 164 13.51 -16.03 -19.00
N ALA A 165 13.96 -17.26 -19.26
CA ALA A 165 13.10 -18.34 -19.74
C ALA A 165 11.97 -18.66 -18.75
N ILE A 166 12.26 -18.68 -17.44
CA ILE A 166 11.23 -18.84 -16.40
C ILE A 166 10.18 -17.73 -16.49
N ASP A 167 10.60 -16.48 -16.64
CA ASP A 167 9.70 -15.33 -16.71
C ASP A 167 8.86 -15.31 -17.99
N TYR A 168 9.48 -15.72 -19.12
CA TYR A 168 8.79 -15.92 -20.38
C TYR A 168 7.73 -17.01 -20.28
N LEU A 169 8.08 -18.19 -19.74
CA LEU A 169 7.12 -19.27 -19.55
C LEU A 169 6.03 -18.88 -18.55
N GLN A 170 6.34 -18.14 -17.49
CA GLN A 170 5.34 -17.66 -16.55
C GLN A 170 4.29 -16.74 -17.20
N THR A 171 4.67 -15.98 -18.23
CA THR A 171 3.79 -15.06 -18.95
C THR A 171 3.05 -15.73 -20.12
N ASN A 172 3.57 -16.85 -20.64
CA ASN A 172 3.07 -17.55 -21.83
C ASN A 172 2.52 -18.96 -21.54
N SER A 173 2.37 -19.36 -20.27
CA SER A 173 1.75 -20.64 -19.85
C SER A 173 0.23 -20.57 -19.77
#